data_AF-A0A429WWC2-F1
#
_entry.id   AF-A0A429WWC2-F1
#
_cell.length_a   1.000
_cell.length_b   1.000
_cell.length_c   1.000
_cell.angle_alpha   90.00
_cell.angle_beta   90.00
_cell.angle_gamma   90.00
#
_symmetry.space_group_name_H-M   'P 1'
#
loop_
_entity.id
_entity.type
_entity.pdbx_description
1 polymer ?
#
loop_
_entity_poly.entity_id
_entity_poly.type
_entity_poly.pdbx_seq_one_letter_code
_entity_poly.pdbx_strand_id
1 'polypeptide(L)'
;MVTIDGEHVQAVTGKLITYKVDLDPGPESTYYTARVLLSGATWHELEGGTVTGPEQNARTPQVLQAVFAQIDRLDFDALNRV
;
A
#
# COMPACT_ATOMS: atom_id res chain seq x y z
N MET A 1 -8.63 -7.91 11.58
CA MET A 1 -8.07 -7.58 10.25
C MET A 1 -9.09 -6.80 9.44
N VAL A 2 -8.68 -5.64 8.90
CA VAL A 2 -9.48 -4.74 8.06
C VAL A 2 -8.78 -4.61 6.72
N THR A 3 -9.52 -4.74 5.63
CA THR A 3 -9.00 -4.57 4.28
C THR A 3 -9.39 -3.20 3.74
N ILE A 4 -8.43 -2.50 3.12
CA ILE A 4 -8.66 -1.27 2.37
C ILE A 4 -8.15 -1.48 0.94
N ASP A 5 -9.02 -1.28 -0.03
CA ASP A 5 -8.68 -1.25 -1.45
C ASP A 5 -9.03 0.11 -2.07
N GLY A 6 -8.36 0.42 -3.18
CA GLY A 6 -8.55 1.69 -3.88
C GLY A 6 -7.59 1.84 -5.04
N GLU A 7 -7.54 3.04 -5.58
CA GLU A 7 -6.65 3.39 -6.69
C GLU A 7 -5.77 4.57 -6.30
N HIS A 8 -4.51 4.53 -6.73
CA HIS A 8 -3.53 5.60 -6.55
C HIS A 8 -2.89 5.93 -7.89
N VAL A 9 -2.82 7.22 -8.23
CA VAL A 9 -2.11 7.68 -9.43
C VAL A 9 -0.65 7.83 -9.07
N GLN A 10 0.21 7.01 -9.67
CA GLN A 10 1.64 7.04 -9.40
C GLN A 10 2.22 8.41 -9.76
N ALA A 11 2.89 9.06 -8.81
CA ALA A 11 3.39 10.43 -8.97
C ALA A 11 4.38 10.60 -10.14
N VAL A 12 5.20 9.57 -10.41
CA VAL A 12 6.26 9.64 -11.42
C VAL A 12 5.73 9.42 -12.85
N THR A 13 4.82 8.46 -13.03
CA THR A 13 4.38 8.02 -14.38
C THR A 13 2.96 8.44 -14.72
N GLY A 14 2.17 8.87 -13.74
CA GLY A 14 0.74 9.15 -13.91
C GLY A 14 -0.13 7.91 -14.12
N LYS A 15 0.43 6.69 -13.97
CA LYS A 15 -0.33 5.44 -14.11
C LYS A 15 -1.30 5.25 -12.93
N LEU A 16 -2.50 4.78 -13.22
CA LEU A 16 -3.47 4.41 -12.20
C LEU A 16 -3.15 3.00 -11.69
N ILE A 17 -2.90 2.88 -10.38
CA ILE A 17 -2.49 1.65 -9.71
C ILE A 17 -3.56 1.26 -8.72
N THR A 18 -4.15 0.08 -8.88
CA THR A 18 -5.04 -0.48 -7.86
C THR A 18 -4.20 -1.04 -6.72
N TYR A 19 -4.56 -0.75 -5.48
CA TYR A 19 -3.89 -1.27 -4.30
C TYR A 19 -4.86 -2.01 -3.39
N LYS A 20 -4.31 -2.89 -2.57
CA LYS A 20 -5.01 -3.53 -1.45
C LYS A 20 -4.09 -3.58 -0.25
N VAL A 21 -4.60 -3.17 0.90
CA VAL A 21 -3.88 -3.15 2.18
C VAL A 21 -4.70 -3.92 3.19
N ASP A 22 -4.10 -4.91 3.82
CA ASP A 22 -4.69 -5.61 4.96
C ASP A 22 -4.04 -5.07 6.23
N LEU A 23 -4.87 -4.60 7.16
CA LEU A 23 -4.50 -3.97 8.42
C LEU A 23 -4.88 -4.89 9.59
N ASP A 24 -3.95 -5.10 10.51
CA ASP A 24 -4.22 -5.70 11.81
C ASP A 24 -4.00 -4.66 12.92
N PRO A 25 -5.07 -3.97 13.37
CA PRO A 25 -4.96 -2.94 14.39
C PRO A 25 -4.84 -3.59 15.78
N GLY A 26 -3.67 -3.45 16.39
CA GLY A 26 -3.43 -3.71 17.80
C GLY A 26 -3.67 -2.48 18.68
N PRO A 27 -3.52 -2.60 20.01
CA PRO A 27 -3.71 -1.48 20.93
C PRO A 27 -2.69 -0.35 20.69
N GLU A 28 -1.41 -0.69 20.48
CA GLU A 28 -0.32 0.30 20.37
C GLU A 28 0.29 0.42 18.98
N SER A 29 0.03 -0.56 18.11
CA SER A 29 0.54 -0.60 16.74
C SER A 29 -0.48 -1.17 15.76
N THR A 30 -0.37 -0.79 14.49
CA THR A 30 -1.08 -1.42 13.37
C THR A 30 -0.06 -2.11 12.48
N TYR A 31 -0.17 -3.43 12.36
CA TYR A 31 0.57 -4.20 11.37
C TYR A 31 -0.15 -4.12 10.02
N TYR A 32 0.60 -4.09 8.92
CA TYR A 32 0.00 -4.08 7.60
C TYR A 32 0.79 -4.90 6.59
N THR A 33 0.06 -5.50 5.66
CA THR A 33 0.58 -6.03 4.40
C THR A 33 -0.10 -5.29 3.27
N ALA A 34 0.62 -5.05 2.18
CA ALA A 34 0.10 -4.33 1.04
C ALA A 34 0.49 -5.02 -0.26
N ARG A 35 -0.37 -4.87 -1.26
CA ARG A 35 -0.14 -5.38 -2.61
C ARG A 35 -0.75 -4.44 -3.63
N VAL A 36 -0.20 -4.45 -4.84
CA VAL A 36 -0.60 -3.58 -5.94
C VAL A 36 -0.88 -4.40 -7.19
N LEU A 37 -1.88 -3.99 -7.95
CA LEU A 37 -2.24 -4.58 -9.23
C LEU A 37 -1.95 -3.54 -10.32
N LEU A 38 -1.02 -3.90 -11.18
CA LEU A 38 -0.67 -3.09 -12.33
C LEU A 38 -1.56 -3.46 -13.51
N SER A 39 -2.36 -2.51 -14.00
CA SER A 39 -3.19 -2.64 -15.22
C SER A 39 -3.96 -3.96 -15.35
N GLY A 40 -4.40 -4.55 -14.23
CA GLY A 40 -5.15 -5.80 -14.21
C GLY A 40 -4.36 -7.09 -14.49
N ALA A 41 -3.03 -7.03 -14.59
CA ALA A 41 -2.20 -8.18 -14.98
C ALA A 41 -1.80 -9.07 -13.80
N THR A 42 -1.09 -8.52 -12.80
CA THR A 42 -0.51 -9.31 -11.70
C THR A 42 -0.46 -8.51 -10.41
N TRP A 43 -0.76 -9.18 -9.30
CA TRP A 43 -0.59 -8.62 -7.96
C TRP A 43 0.88 -8.74 -7.53
N HIS A 44 1.47 -7.63 -7.15
CA HIS A 44 2.82 -7.57 -6.57
C HIS A 44 2.73 -7.20 -5.10
N GLU A 45 3.42 -7.96 -4.25
CA GLU A 45 3.52 -7.64 -2.83
C GLU A 45 4.44 -6.42 -2.63
N LEU A 46 4.00 -5.54 -1.74
CA LEU A 46 4.78 -4.41 -1.26
C LEU A 46 5.50 -4.78 0.03
N GLU A 47 6.43 -3.93 0.45
CA GLU A 47 7.02 -4.05 1.77
C GLU A 47 5.95 -3.76 2.84
N GLY A 48 5.52 -4.81 3.54
CA GLY A 48 4.66 -4.70 4.71
C GLY A 48 5.37 -3.99 5.86
N GLY A 49 4.65 -3.69 6.93
CA GLY A 49 5.26 -2.97 8.04
C GLY A 49 4.39 -2.81 9.27
N THR A 50 4.84 -1.92 10.15
CA THR A 50 4.16 -1.61 11.40
C THR A 50 4.17 -0.11 11.61
N VAL A 51 3.00 0.44 11.94
CA VAL A 51 2.86 1.83 12.36
C VAL A 51 2.51 1.84 13.83
N THR A 52 3.36 2.44 14.65
CA THR A 52 3.15 2.57 16.10
C THR A 52 2.58 3.95 16.42
N GLY A 53 1.64 4.03 17.35
CA GLY A 53 1.11 5.31 17.82
C GLY A 53 -0.09 5.15 18.75
N PRO A 54 -0.35 6.16 19.60
CA PRO A 54 -1.41 6.09 20.63
C PRO A 54 -2.82 6.21 20.05
N GLU A 55 -2.98 6.86 18.90
CA GLU A 55 -4.29 7.11 18.29
C GLU A 55 -4.56 6.11 17.17
N GLN A 56 -5.43 5.13 17.43
CA GLN A 56 -5.82 4.11 16.46
C GLN A 56 -6.32 4.71 15.13
N ASN A 57 -7.13 5.77 15.20
CA ASN A 57 -7.70 6.42 14.02
C ASN A 57 -6.67 7.16 13.16
N ALA A 58 -5.55 7.59 13.75
CA ALA A 58 -4.47 8.27 13.03
C ALA A 58 -3.52 7.30 12.32
N ARG A 59 -3.49 6.02 12.72
CA ARG A 59 -2.57 5.02 12.15
C ARG A 59 -2.97 4.59 10.74
N THR A 60 -4.27 4.48 10.43
CA THR A 60 -4.71 4.08 9.08
C THR A 60 -4.23 5.05 7.98
N PRO A 61 -4.41 6.39 8.12
CA PRO A 61 -3.83 7.34 7.18
C PRO A 61 -2.31 7.24 7.03
N GLN A 62 -1.59 6.99 8.13
CA GLN A 62 -0.12 6.83 8.10
C GLN A 62 0.30 5.58 7.33
N VAL A 63 -0.41 4.46 7.51
CA VAL A 63 -0.19 3.25 6.70
C VAL A 63 -0.42 3.53 5.22
N LEU A 64 -1.53 4.20 4.86
CA LEU A 64 -1.81 4.55 3.47
C LEU A 64 -0.73 5.46 2.86
N GLN A 65 -0.23 6.44 3.62
CA GLN A 65 0.89 7.27 3.18
C GLN A 65 2.16 6.45 2.92
N ALA A 66 2.48 5.49 3.79
CA ALA A 66 3.62 4.60 3.59
C ALA A 66 3.46 3.73 2.33
N VAL A 67 2.26 3.18 2.12
CA VAL A 67 1.93 2.38 0.93
C VAL A 67 2.04 3.20 -0.35
N PHE A 68 1.47 4.41 -0.38
CA PHE A 68 1.55 5.29 -1.57
C PHE A 68 2.99 5.70 -1.86
N ALA A 69 3.79 5.99 -0.83
CA ALA A 69 5.20 6.29 -1.00
C ALA A 69 6.00 5.10 -1.56
N GLN A 70 5.58 3.86 -1.31
CA GLN A 70 6.16 2.68 -1.98
C GLN A 70 5.71 2.60 -3.44
N ILE A 71 4.41 2.75 -3.69
CA ILE A 71 3.85 2.77 -5.07
C ILE A 71 4.58 3.79 -5.94
N ASP A 72 4.81 4.99 -5.44
CA ASP A 72 5.48 6.06 -6.17
C ASP A 72 6.96 5.78 -6.49
N ARG A 73 7.58 4.82 -5.79
CA ARG A 73 8.98 4.42 -6.02
C ARG A 73 9.13 3.16 -6.87
N LEU A 74 8.04 2.46 -7.17
CA LEU A 74 8.11 1.24 -7.98
C LEU A 74 8.37 1.53 -9.46
N ASP A 75 9.33 0.80 -10.03
CA ASP A 75 9.47 0.69 -11.47
C ASP A 75 8.50 -0.36 -12.01
N PHE A 76 7.27 0.08 -12.27
CA PHE A 76 6.22 -0.78 -12.82
C PHE A 76 6.53 -1.30 -14.23
N ASP A 77 7.37 -0.61 -15.00
CA ASP A 77 7.78 -1.09 -16.32
C ASP A 77 8.80 -2.23 -16.20
N ALA A 78 9.64 -2.24 -15.16
CA ALA A 78 10.46 -3.39 -14.82
C ALA A 78 9.63 -4.58 -14.31
N LEU A 79 8.60 -4.33 -13.49
CA LEU A 79 7.72 -5.38 -12.96
C LEU A 79 6.89 -6.10 -14.04
N ASN A 80 6.50 -5.39 -15.10
CA ASN A 80 5.74 -5.94 -16.23
C ASN A 80 6.56 -6.75 -17.25
N ARG A 81 7.90 -6.77 -17.15
CA ARG A 81 8.77 -7.47 -18.11
C ARG A 81 9.02 -8.94 -17.77
N VAL A 82 8.37 -9.45 -16.73
CA VAL A 82 8.50 -10.84 -16.24
C VAL A 82 7.47 -11.74 -16.89
#